data_AF-A0A6A8LU38-F1
#
_entry.id   AF-A0A6A8LU38-F1
#
_cell.length_a   1.000
_cell.length_b   1.000
_cell.length_c   1.000
_cell.angle_alpha   90.00
_cell.angle_beta   90.00
_cell.angle_gamma   90.00
#
_symmetry.space_group_name_H-M   'P 1'
#
loop_
_entity.id
_entity.type
_entity.pdbx_description
1 polymer ?
#
loop_
_entity_poly.entity_id
_entity_poly.type
_entity_poly.pdbx_seq_one_letter_code
_entity_poly.pdbx_strand_id
1 'polypeptide(L)' 'HEQNSKGVPLTAKSISEYYLELNKKYYGSDVVSDPEIALEWARIPHFYYNFYVYQYATGFAAATTLAENILSGDENKL' A
#
# COMPACT_ATOMS: atom_id res chain seq x y z
N HIS A 1 10.06 -1.28 -8.97
CA HIS A 1 10.37 -0.51 -10.19
C HIS A 1 11.65 0.31 -10.05
N GLU A 2 11.75 1.24 -9.11
CA GLU A 2 12.92 2.13 -8.97
C GLU A 2 14.26 1.39 -8.76
N GLN A 3 14.29 0.37 -7.90
CA GLN A 3 15.50 -0.44 -7.68
C GLN A 3 15.95 -1.14 -8.97
N ASN A 4 15.01 -1.72 -9.71
CA ASN A 4 15.28 -2.34 -11.01
C ASN A 4 15.77 -1.31 -12.05
N SER A 5 15.20 -0.10 -12.11
CA SER A 5 15.68 0.94 -13.03
C SER A 5 17.09 1.43 -12.70
N LYS A 6 17.53 1.28 -11.45
CA LYS A 6 18.90 1.54 -11.01
C LYS A 6 19.84 0.35 -11.27
N GLY A 7 19.36 -0.74 -11.88
CA GLY A 7 20.13 -1.95 -12.13
C GLY A 7 20.38 -2.82 -10.89
N VAL A 8 19.67 -2.57 -9.78
CA VAL A 8 19.79 -3.38 -8.55
C VAL A 8 18.99 -4.67 -8.73
N PRO A 9 19.63 -5.86 -8.60
CA PRO A 9 18.92 -7.14 -8.72
C PRO A 9 17.84 -7.30 -7.64
N LEU A 10 16.64 -7.69 -8.06
CA LEU A 10 15.52 -7.96 -7.17
C LEU A 10 15.51 -9.43 -6.72
N THR A 11 16.30 -9.76 -5.70
CA THR A 11 16.33 -11.11 -5.13
C THR A 11 15.17 -11.33 -4.15
N ALA A 12 14.74 -12.58 -3.98
CA ALA A 12 13.71 -12.94 -3.00
C ALA A 12 14.08 -12.47 -1.58
N LYS A 13 15.35 -12.59 -1.20
CA LYS A 13 15.88 -12.09 0.08
C LYS A 13 15.66 -10.58 0.22
N SER A 14 16.14 -9.79 -0.75
CA SER A 14 16.04 -8.32 -0.70
C SER A 14 14.60 -7.80 -0.69
N ILE A 15 13.69 -8.44 -1.45
CA ILE A 15 12.28 -8.03 -1.46
C ILE A 15 11.62 -8.39 -0.12
N SER A 16 11.92 -9.57 0.42
CA SER A 16 11.32 -10.02 1.69
C SER A 16 11.77 -9.19 2.89
N GLU A 17 13.07 -8.84 2.95
CA GLU A 17 13.60 -7.93 3.96
C GLU A 17 12.93 -6.55 3.87
N TYR A 18 12.81 -6.00 2.67
CA TYR A 18 12.13 -4.71 2.46
C TYR A 18 10.65 -4.77 2.85
N TYR A 19 9.95 -5.83 2.47
CA TYR A 19 8.53 -5.99 2.76
C TYR A 19 8.27 -6.14 4.26
N LEU A 20 9.12 -6.89 4.98
CA LEU A 20 9.03 -7.04 6.43
C LEU A 20 9.16 -5.69 7.14
N GLU A 21 10.17 -4.89 6.78
CA GLU A 21 10.38 -3.57 7.39
C GLU A 21 9.25 -2.59 7.04
N LEU A 22 8.71 -2.67 5.81
CA LEU A 22 7.54 -1.90 5.42
C LEU A 22 6.30 -2.29 6.24
N ASN A 23 6.08 -3.59 6.42
CA ASN A 23 4.96 -4.12 7.19
C ASN A 23 5.02 -3.64 8.66
N LYS A 24 6.19 -3.78 9.31
CA LYS A 24 6.43 -3.26 10.68
C LYS A 24 6.14 -1.76 10.78
N LYS A 25 6.56 -0.98 9.78
CA LYS A 25 6.32 0.47 9.75
C LYS A 25 4.83 0.81 9.77
N TYR A 26 4.01 0.11 9.01
CA TYR A 26 2.57 0.41 8.90
C TYR A 26 1.73 -0.18 10.03
N TYR A 27 2.06 -1.38 10.51
CA TYR A 27 1.31 -2.03 11.60
C TYR A 27 1.76 -1.58 13.00
N GLY A 28 2.99 -1.06 13.14
CA GLY A 28 3.51 -0.58 14.41
C GLY A 28 3.81 -1.71 15.41
N SER A 29 4.02 -1.33 16.68
CA SER A 29 4.33 -2.26 17.77
C SER A 29 3.15 -3.07 18.27
N ASP A 30 1.93 -2.70 17.88
CA ASP A 30 0.70 -3.32 18.38
C ASP A 30 0.41 -4.67 17.70
N VAL A 31 1.12 -4.97 16.62
CA VAL A 31 0.99 -6.23 15.87
C VAL A 31 2.32 -6.95 15.86
N VAL A 32 2.29 -8.25 16.18
CA VAL A 32 3.45 -9.13 16.08
C VAL A 32 3.81 -9.29 14.59
N SER A 33 5.06 -9.00 14.25
CA SER A 33 5.58 -9.17 12.90
C SER A 33 6.17 -10.57 12.75
N ASP A 34 5.31 -11.53 12.42
CA ASP A 34 5.72 -12.93 12.20
C ASP A 34 6.70 -13.04 11.02
N PRO A 35 7.76 -13.85 11.09
CA PRO A 35 8.75 -13.97 10.02
C PRO A 35 8.15 -14.29 8.65
N GLU A 36 7.05 -15.04 8.61
CA GLU A 36 6.33 -15.44 7.41
C GLU A 36 5.72 -14.25 6.65
N ILE A 37 5.43 -13.12 7.32
CA ILE A 37 4.86 -11.93 6.67
C ILE A 37 5.84 -11.32 5.66
N ALA A 38 7.14 -11.58 5.81
CA ALA A 38 8.17 -11.17 4.88
C ALA A 38 7.94 -11.73 3.46
N LEU A 39 7.18 -12.82 3.31
CA LEU A 39 6.89 -13.46 2.01
C LEU A 39 5.55 -13.04 1.41
N GLU A 40 4.78 -12.17 2.07
CA GLU A 40 3.43 -11.81 1.60
C GLU A 40 3.44 -11.15 0.21
N TRP A 41 4.48 -10.39 -0.14
CA TRP A 41 4.62 -9.79 -1.47
C TRP A 41 4.50 -10.82 -2.60
N ALA A 42 4.91 -12.08 -2.36
CA ALA A 42 4.92 -13.13 -3.38
C ALA A 42 3.51 -13.67 -3.71
N ARG A 43 2.51 -13.41 -2.86
CA ARG A 43 1.13 -13.90 -3.07
C ARG A 43 0.14 -12.82 -3.52
N ILE A 44 0.56 -11.56 -3.67
CA ILE A 44 -0.33 -10.45 -4.02
C ILE A 44 -0.51 -10.40 -5.55
N PRO A 45 -1.70 -10.75 -6.10
CA PRO A 45 -1.88 -10.80 -7.56
C PRO A 45 -1.79 -9.41 -8.21
N HIS A 46 -2.20 -8.36 -7.50
CA HIS A 46 -2.17 -7.00 -8.00
C HIS A 46 -0.75 -6.46 -8.27
N PHE A 47 0.30 -7.12 -7.77
CA PHE A 47 1.68 -6.74 -8.10
C PHE A 47 2.09 -7.16 -9.52
N TYR A 48 1.29 -8.00 -10.19
CA TYR A 48 1.43 -8.32 -11.60
C TYR A 48 0.68 -7.33 -12.52
N TYR A 49 0.03 -6.32 -11.94
CA TYR A 49 -0.69 -5.27 -12.67
C TYR A 49 0.18 -4.00 -12.68
N ASN A 50 -0.06 -3.10 -13.62
CA ASN A 50 0.71 -1.86 -13.72
C ASN A 50 0.16 -0.78 -12.78
N PHE A 51 0.80 -0.61 -11.61
CA PHE A 51 0.52 0.49 -10.67
C PHE A 51 -0.97 0.63 -10.31
N TYR A 52 -1.67 -0.47 -10.05
CA TYR A 52 -3.12 -0.45 -9.85
C TYR A 52 -3.54 -0.08 -8.42
N VAL A 53 -2.87 -0.64 -7.42
CA VAL A 53 -3.36 -0.67 -6.02
C VAL A 53 -3.55 0.71 -5.36
N TYR A 54 -2.84 1.74 -5.81
CA TYR A 54 -2.96 3.08 -5.20
C TYR A 54 -4.35 3.70 -5.42
N GLN A 55 -5.05 3.26 -6.48
CA GLN A 55 -6.37 3.76 -6.84
C GLN A 55 -7.42 3.47 -5.77
N TYR A 56 -7.27 2.37 -5.01
CA TYR A 56 -8.15 2.07 -3.88
C TYR A 56 -8.04 3.14 -2.80
N ALA A 57 -6.82 3.52 -2.41
CA ALA A 57 -6.60 4.52 -1.37
C ALA A 57 -7.10 5.91 -1.81
N THR A 58 -6.78 6.33 -3.04
CA THR A 58 -7.24 7.63 -3.55
C THR A 58 -8.75 7.66 -3.79
N GLY A 59 -9.33 6.56 -4.27
CA GLY A 59 -10.77 6.43 -4.48
C GLY A 59 -11.53 6.47 -3.16
N PHE A 60 -11.03 5.77 -2.14
CA PHE A 60 -11.62 5.79 -0.80
C PHE A 60 -11.54 7.19 -0.16
N ALA A 61 -10.38 7.86 -0.27
CA ALA A 61 -10.22 9.23 0.22
C ALA A 61 -11.20 10.19 -0.48
N ALA A 62 -11.29 10.11 -1.82
CA ALA A 62 -12.22 10.95 -2.58
C ALA A 62 -13.69 10.68 -2.21
N ALA A 63 -14.09 9.41 -2.09
CA ALA A 63 -15.44 9.04 -1.67
C ALA A 63 -15.77 9.55 -0.26
N THR A 64 -14.80 9.49 0.66
CA THR A 64 -14.94 10.01 2.02
C THR A 64 -15.17 11.52 2.01
N THR A 65 -14.33 12.28 1.31
CA THR A 65 -14.49 13.74 1.19
C THR A 65 -15.81 14.13 0.54
N LEU A 66 -16.23 13.43 -0.52
CA LEU A 66 -17.53 13.69 -1.16
C LEU A 66 -18.70 13.42 -0.22
N ALA A 67 -18.66 12.31 0.52
CA ALA A 67 -19.70 11.98 1.49
C ALA A 67 -19.76 13.02 2.63
N GLU A 68 -18.61 13.42 3.17
CA GLU A 68 -18.53 14.48 4.19
C GLU A 68 -19.09 15.81 3.70
N ASN A 69 -18.79 16.19 2.46
CA ASN A 69 -19.32 17.41 1.86
C ASN A 69 -20.85 17.35 1.73
N ILE A 70 -21.39 16.25 1.22
CA ILE A 70 -22.85 16.05 1.11
C ILE A 70 -23.51 16.12 2.50
N LEU A 71 -22.92 15.46 3.50
CA LEU A 71 -23.45 15.44 4.87
C LEU A 71 -23.31 16.78 5.59
N SER A 72 -22.38 17.65 5.16
CA SER A 72 -22.17 18.96 5.78
C SER A 72 -23.32 19.95 5.50
N GLY A 73 -24.09 19.75 4.43
CA GLY A 73 -25.15 20.66 4.01
C GLY A 73 -24.68 22.02 3.47
N ASP A 74 -23.38 22.21 3.24
CA ASP A 74 -22.81 23.41 2.63
C ASP A 74 -22.93 23.37 1.11
N GLU A 75 -23.81 24.20 0.54
CA GLU A 75 -24.05 24.29 -0.91
C GLU A 75 -22.79 24.65 -1.71
N ASN A 76 -21.76 25.25 -1.09
CA ASN A 76 -20.50 25.59 -1.76
C ASN A 76 -19.52 24.41 -1.85
N LYS A 77 -19.83 23.27 -1.20
CA LYS A 77 -19.02 22.05 -1.20
C LYS A 77 -19.61 20.91 -2.01
N LEU A 78 -20.80 21.12 -2.59
CA LEU A 78 -21.44 20.29 -3.60
C LEU A 78 -20.94 20.66 -5.00
#